data_AF-A0A961M0Z4-F1
#
_entry.id   AF-A0A961M0Z4-F1
#
_cell.length_a   1.000
_cell.length_b   1.000
_cell.length_c   1.000
_cell.angle_alpha   90.00
_cell.angle_beta   90.00
_cell.angle_gamma   90.00
#
_symmetry.space_group_name_H-M   'P 1'
#
loop_
_entity.id
_entity.type
_entity.pdbx_description
1 polymer ?
#
loop_
_entity_poly.entity_id
_entity_poly.type
_entity_poly.pdbx_seq_one_letter_code
_entity_poly.pdbx_strand_id
1 'polypeptide(L)'
;MRKARVPSTIFTSLALLAAPATAQSWPEGCFTRQYGADHLASQPAQIVDRIALRLRHDENGTNFRLIVRLAAQGHAGADGFGGMVMSEEGFCTDGQPCYVYCDGGGFTLSAAHDDSIDITTTYMRIARGDACDGTSEVSDLSEGPGQSTTYRLFRSRDVLCGR
;
A
#
# COMPACT_ATOMS: atom_id res chain seq x y z
N MET A 1 -30.52 -3.69 -72.22
CA MET A 1 -30.31 -2.65 -71.19
C MET A 1 -30.21 -3.32 -69.82
N ARG A 2 -29.01 -3.49 -69.26
CA ARG A 2 -28.79 -4.08 -67.93
C ARG A 2 -28.59 -2.94 -66.93
N LYS A 3 -29.48 -2.80 -65.94
CA LYS A 3 -29.37 -1.82 -64.85
C LYS A 3 -28.43 -2.38 -63.77
N ALA A 4 -27.28 -1.74 -63.57
CA ALA A 4 -26.40 -1.99 -62.43
C ALA A 4 -26.96 -1.26 -61.19
N ARG A 5 -27.02 -1.96 -60.05
CA ARG A 5 -27.35 -1.36 -58.75
C ARG A 5 -26.04 -1.15 -57.98
N VAL A 6 -25.80 0.08 -57.55
CA VAL A 6 -24.66 0.48 -56.71
C VAL A 6 -25.06 0.27 -55.25
N PRO A 7 -24.26 -0.43 -54.41
CA PRO A 7 -24.56 -0.55 -52.98
C PRO A 7 -24.13 0.73 -52.25
N SER A 8 -25.00 1.20 -51.36
CA SER A 8 -24.80 2.35 -50.51
C SER A 8 -24.07 1.90 -49.24
N THR A 9 -22.83 2.35 -49.05
CA THR A 9 -22.02 2.08 -47.86
C THR A 9 -22.43 3.04 -46.74
N ILE A 10 -23.14 2.51 -45.73
CA ILE A 10 -23.45 3.23 -44.48
C ILE A 10 -22.21 3.15 -43.58
N PHE A 11 -21.51 4.28 -43.41
CA PHE A 11 -20.49 4.45 -42.39
C PHE A 11 -21.17 4.44 -41.02
N THR A 12 -21.00 3.34 -40.27
CA THR A 12 -21.48 3.24 -38.89
C THR A 12 -20.37 3.74 -37.97
N SER A 13 -20.47 4.99 -37.52
CA SER A 13 -19.54 5.60 -36.58
C SER A 13 -19.70 4.97 -35.19
N LEU A 14 -18.67 4.26 -34.73
CA LEU A 14 -18.60 3.67 -33.39
C LEU A 14 -18.27 4.78 -32.37
N ALA A 15 -19.28 5.30 -31.68
CA ALA A 15 -19.07 6.23 -30.57
C ALA A 15 -18.51 5.47 -29.35
N LEU A 16 -17.22 5.63 -29.06
CA LEU A 16 -16.64 5.16 -27.79
C LEU A 16 -17.22 5.99 -26.64
N LEU A 17 -18.14 5.40 -25.89
CA LEU A 17 -18.61 5.92 -24.61
C LEU A 17 -17.44 5.81 -23.62
N ALA A 18 -16.77 6.93 -23.33
CA ALA A 18 -15.87 7.02 -22.19
C ALA A 18 -16.71 6.92 -20.92
N ALA A 19 -16.62 5.79 -20.22
CA ALA A 19 -17.23 5.66 -18.91
C ALA A 19 -16.56 6.65 -17.93
N PRO A 20 -17.32 7.28 -17.02
CA PRO A 20 -16.73 8.11 -15.98
C PRO A 20 -15.84 7.25 -15.09
N ALA A 21 -14.59 7.67 -14.91
CA ALA A 21 -13.74 7.11 -13.86
C ALA A 21 -14.32 7.54 -12.51
N THR A 22 -14.95 6.60 -11.79
CA THR A 22 -15.33 6.85 -10.40
C THR A 22 -14.05 6.89 -9.58
N ALA A 23 -13.85 7.99 -8.83
CA ALA A 23 -12.79 8.05 -7.84
C ALA A 23 -13.05 6.92 -6.82
N GLN A 24 -12.16 5.93 -6.79
CA GLN A 24 -12.29 4.82 -5.85
C GLN A 24 -11.97 5.35 -4.44
N SER A 25 -12.98 5.39 -3.57
CA SER A 25 -12.76 5.67 -2.16
C SER A 25 -12.07 4.48 -1.50
N TRP A 26 -10.99 4.75 -0.77
CA TRP A 26 -10.27 3.70 -0.05
C TRP A 26 -11.07 3.26 1.18
N PRO A 27 -11.10 1.96 1.50
CA PRO A 27 -11.85 1.48 2.64
C PRO A 27 -11.20 1.95 3.94
N GLU A 28 -12.00 2.60 4.79
CA GLU A 28 -11.56 3.00 6.13
C GLU A 28 -11.47 1.81 7.10
N GLY A 29 -10.67 2.00 8.16
CA GLY A 29 -10.59 1.09 9.29
C GLY A 29 -9.21 0.48 9.49
N CYS A 30 -9.17 -0.61 10.25
CA CYS A 30 -7.96 -1.33 10.61
C CYS A 30 -7.75 -2.56 9.71
N PHE A 31 -6.54 -2.68 9.15
CA PHE A 31 -6.10 -3.82 8.35
C PHE A 31 -4.80 -4.37 8.91
N THR A 32 -4.68 -5.68 9.05
CA THR A 32 -3.48 -6.30 9.62
C THR A 32 -3.05 -7.53 8.85
N ARG A 33 -1.78 -7.88 9.00
CA ARG A 33 -1.22 -9.16 8.56
C ARG A 33 -0.18 -9.59 9.59
N GLN A 34 -0.21 -10.88 9.93
CA GLN A 34 0.83 -11.54 10.70
C GLN A 34 1.33 -12.74 9.88
N TYR A 35 2.64 -12.86 9.75
CA TYR A 35 3.27 -13.96 9.04
C TYR A 35 3.66 -15.06 10.03
N GLY A 36 3.32 -16.31 9.71
CA GLY A 36 3.70 -17.46 10.52
C GLY A 36 5.16 -17.85 10.32
N ALA A 37 5.70 -18.62 11.25
CA ALA A 37 7.10 -19.08 11.21
C ALA A 37 7.44 -19.81 9.90
N ASP A 38 6.56 -20.67 9.40
CA ASP A 38 6.78 -21.40 8.14
C ASP A 38 6.88 -20.46 6.93
N HIS A 39 6.05 -19.40 6.93
CA HIS A 39 6.10 -18.39 5.87
C HIS A 39 7.42 -17.62 5.92
N LEU A 40 7.80 -17.14 7.10
CA LEU A 40 9.05 -16.42 7.32
C LEU A 40 10.26 -17.29 6.94
N ALA A 41 10.28 -18.57 7.30
CA ALA A 41 11.33 -19.50 6.89
C ALA A 41 11.42 -19.67 5.36
N SER A 42 10.30 -19.60 4.64
CA SER A 42 10.25 -19.69 3.17
C SER A 42 10.57 -18.39 2.43
N GLN A 43 10.52 -17.25 3.12
CA GLN A 43 10.70 -15.91 2.55
C GLN A 43 11.87 -15.18 3.26
N PRO A 44 13.13 -15.58 3.07
CA PRO A 44 14.26 -15.07 3.85
C PRO A 44 14.50 -13.55 3.73
N ALA A 45 14.00 -12.91 2.68
CA ALA A 45 14.05 -11.46 2.49
C ALA A 45 12.94 -10.70 3.24
N GLN A 46 11.87 -11.39 3.67
CA GLN A 46 10.74 -10.79 4.38
C GLN A 46 11.19 -10.11 5.68
N ILE A 47 11.04 -8.79 5.75
CA ILE A 47 11.39 -8.02 6.94
C ILE A 47 10.23 -7.80 7.92
N VAL A 48 9.00 -8.13 7.54
CA VAL A 48 7.80 -7.93 8.36
C VAL A 48 7.38 -9.25 9.01
N ASP A 49 7.31 -9.27 10.33
CA ASP A 49 6.64 -10.33 11.10
C ASP A 49 5.15 -10.02 11.25
N ARG A 50 4.83 -8.77 11.58
CA ARG A 50 3.45 -8.27 11.69
C ARG A 50 3.38 -6.83 11.20
N ILE A 51 2.30 -6.51 10.50
CA ILE A 51 1.99 -5.17 10.03
C ILE A 51 0.54 -4.84 10.33
N ALA A 52 0.30 -3.61 10.74
CA ALA A 52 -1.01 -3.04 10.98
C ALA A 52 -1.09 -1.66 10.32
N LEU A 53 -2.15 -1.45 9.55
CA LEU A 53 -2.45 -0.21 8.85
C LEU A 53 -3.83 0.27 9.30
N ARG A 54 -3.90 1.49 9.78
CA ARG A 54 -5.16 2.19 10.01
C ARG A 54 -5.34 3.28 8.97
N LEU A 55 -6.46 3.25 8.27
CA LEU A 55 -6.90 4.31 7.36
C LEU A 55 -8.08 5.06 8.01
N ARG A 56 -8.01 6.39 8.02
CA ARG A 56 -9.09 7.26 8.49
C ARG A 56 -9.27 8.40 7.50
N HIS A 57 -10.51 8.65 7.10
CA HIS A 57 -10.85 9.78 6.27
C HIS A 57 -11.28 10.98 7.13
N ASP A 58 -10.79 12.16 6.81
CA ASP A 58 -11.24 13.43 7.38
C ASP A 58 -11.49 14.47 6.25
N GLU A 59 -11.75 15.72 6.64
CA GLU A 59 -12.02 16.81 5.68
C GLU A 59 -10.86 17.12 4.72
N ASN A 60 -9.63 16.75 5.10
CA ASN A 60 -8.42 16.99 4.31
C ASN A 60 -8.07 15.79 3.43
N GLY A 61 -8.61 14.60 3.73
CA GLY A 61 -8.50 13.37 2.94
C GLY A 61 -8.19 12.15 3.80
N THR A 62 -7.44 11.18 3.25
CA THR A 62 -7.20 9.91 3.96
C THR A 62 -5.86 9.93 4.68
N ASN A 63 -5.89 9.92 6.01
CA ASN A 63 -4.69 9.75 6.83
C ASN A 63 -4.42 8.28 7.10
N PHE A 64 -3.15 7.92 7.24
CA PHE A 64 -2.76 6.58 7.66
C PHE A 64 -1.86 6.58 8.89
N ARG A 65 -1.96 5.50 9.65
CA ARG A 65 -0.96 5.08 10.62
C ARG A 65 -0.55 3.65 10.35
N LEU A 66 0.74 3.40 10.24
CA LEU A 66 1.31 2.09 9.97
C LEU A 66 2.22 1.69 11.13
N ILE A 67 2.02 0.49 11.66
CA ILE A 67 2.80 -0.08 12.75
C ILE A 67 3.32 -1.44 12.29
N VAL A 68 4.62 -1.65 12.40
CA VAL A 68 5.30 -2.84 11.92
C VAL A 68 6.13 -3.42 13.05
N ARG A 69 5.98 -4.72 13.28
CA ARG A 69 6.95 -5.53 13.99
C ARG A 69 7.86 -6.19 12.97
N LEU A 70 9.16 -5.94 13.10
CA LEU A 70 10.16 -6.46 12.19
C LEU A 70 10.48 -7.92 12.50
N ALA A 71 10.64 -8.72 11.44
CA ALA A 71 11.20 -10.06 11.51
C ALA A 71 12.71 -9.98 11.76
N ALA A 72 13.28 -11.03 12.36
CA ALA A 72 14.72 -11.12 12.61
C ALA A 72 15.50 -11.65 11.39
N GLN A 73 15.08 -11.26 10.18
CA GLN A 73 15.63 -11.69 8.89
C GLN A 73 15.54 -10.54 7.87
N GLY A 74 15.96 -10.79 6.63
CA GLY A 74 16.08 -9.73 5.62
C GLY A 74 17.07 -8.64 6.04
N HIS A 75 17.01 -7.48 5.38
CA HIS A 75 17.91 -6.36 5.68
C HIS A 75 17.67 -5.79 7.08
N ALA A 76 16.41 -5.68 7.52
CA ALA A 76 16.08 -5.20 8.86
C ALA A 76 16.68 -6.07 9.97
N GLY A 77 16.73 -7.39 9.78
CA GLY A 77 17.43 -8.29 10.68
C GLY A 77 18.95 -8.09 10.67
N ALA A 78 19.54 -7.91 9.48
CA ALA A 78 20.97 -7.65 9.33
C ALA A 78 21.41 -6.34 9.99
N ASP A 79 20.54 -5.33 9.97
CA ASP A 79 20.75 -4.01 10.58
C ASP A 79 20.46 -4.00 12.10
N GLY A 80 20.04 -5.13 12.67
CA GLY A 80 19.81 -5.28 14.11
C GLY A 80 18.43 -4.84 14.59
N PHE A 81 17.48 -4.60 13.69
CA PHE A 81 16.12 -4.17 14.04
C PHE A 81 15.13 -5.33 14.27
N GLY A 82 15.60 -6.58 14.19
CA GLY A 82 14.76 -7.76 14.38
C GLY A 82 13.96 -7.74 15.68
N GLY A 83 12.63 -7.93 15.57
CA GLY A 83 11.70 -7.92 16.69
C GLY A 83 11.28 -6.53 17.20
N MET A 84 11.89 -5.45 16.70
CA MET A 84 11.48 -4.09 17.05
C MET A 84 10.11 -3.75 16.47
N VAL A 85 9.39 -2.87 17.19
CA VAL A 85 8.15 -2.27 16.70
C VAL A 85 8.46 -0.84 16.26
N MET A 86 8.18 -0.55 14.99
CA MET A 86 8.38 0.74 14.35
C MET A 86 7.06 1.23 13.78
N SER A 87 6.94 2.54 13.57
CA SER A 87 5.70 3.14 13.06
C SER A 87 5.95 4.38 12.23
N GLU A 88 4.98 4.69 11.38
CA GLU A 88 4.90 5.95 10.66
C GLU A 88 3.45 6.40 10.52
N GLU A 89 3.30 7.69 10.28
CA GLU A 89 2.05 8.34 9.94
C GLU A 89 2.22 9.17 8.68
N GLY A 90 1.11 9.41 7.99
CA GLY A 90 1.14 10.15 6.75
C GLY A 90 -0.23 10.31 6.13
N PHE A 91 -0.22 10.71 4.88
CA PHE A 91 -1.42 11.11 4.16
C PHE A 91 -1.47 10.49 2.76
N CYS A 92 -2.67 10.11 2.35
CA CYS A 92 -2.99 9.57 1.04
C CYS A 92 -3.84 10.58 0.27
N THR A 93 -3.33 10.99 -0.89
CA THR A 93 -4.14 11.75 -1.84
C THR A 93 -4.93 10.76 -2.70
N ASP A 94 -6.21 11.04 -2.95
CA ASP A 94 -7.07 10.15 -3.73
C ASP A 94 -6.48 9.88 -5.13
N GLY A 95 -6.42 8.60 -5.50
CA GLY A 95 -5.82 8.15 -6.75
C GLY A 95 -4.31 8.34 -6.86
N GLN A 96 -3.61 8.65 -5.76
CA GLN A 96 -2.16 8.84 -5.67
C GLN A 96 -1.55 7.96 -4.57
N PRO A 97 -0.21 7.83 -4.50
CA PRO A 97 0.45 7.16 -3.40
C PRO A 97 0.18 7.85 -2.06
N CYS A 98 0.21 7.06 -0.98
CA CYS A 98 0.27 7.52 0.39
C CYS A 98 1.72 7.86 0.74
N TYR A 99 1.96 9.02 1.33
CA TYR A 99 3.29 9.50 1.69
C TYR A 99 3.44 9.66 3.19
N VAL A 100 4.58 9.18 3.70
CA VAL A 100 5.04 9.43 5.07
C VAL A 100 5.48 10.89 5.18
N TYR A 101 5.24 11.52 6.32
CA TYR A 101 5.74 12.87 6.57
C TYR A 101 7.28 12.93 6.58
N CYS A 102 7.83 14.13 6.38
CA CYS A 102 9.27 14.38 6.44
C CYS A 102 10.08 13.51 5.45
N ASP A 103 9.60 13.45 4.21
CA ASP A 103 10.25 12.79 3.07
C ASP A 103 10.53 11.28 3.27
N GLY A 104 9.75 10.61 4.12
CA GLY A 104 9.90 9.18 4.42
C GLY A 104 9.49 8.20 3.31
N GLY A 105 9.25 8.66 2.09
CA GLY A 105 8.73 7.82 1.01
C GLY A 105 7.26 7.47 1.19
N GLY A 106 6.85 6.27 0.76
CA GLY A 106 5.42 5.94 0.77
C GLY A 106 5.05 4.60 0.15
N PHE A 107 3.75 4.38 0.02
CA PHE A 107 3.18 3.18 -0.61
C PHE A 107 1.99 3.53 -1.48
N THR A 108 1.67 2.69 -2.45
CA THR A 108 0.42 2.75 -3.21
C THR A 108 -0.59 1.75 -2.66
N LEU A 109 -1.86 2.13 -2.73
CA LEU A 109 -2.98 1.20 -2.55
C LEU A 109 -3.32 0.65 -3.93
N SER A 110 -3.10 -0.65 -4.15
CA SER A 110 -3.15 -1.25 -5.51
C SER A 110 -4.29 -2.24 -5.73
N ALA A 111 -4.85 -2.81 -4.67
CA ALA A 111 -6.05 -3.66 -4.72
C ALA A 111 -6.82 -3.52 -3.41
N ALA A 112 -7.99 -2.89 -3.44
CA ALA A 112 -8.87 -2.75 -2.29
C ALA A 112 -10.17 -3.54 -2.53
N HIS A 113 -10.47 -4.42 -1.59
CA HIS A 113 -11.72 -5.17 -1.47
C HIS A 113 -12.36 -4.86 -0.11
N ASP A 114 -13.58 -5.35 0.10
CA ASP A 114 -14.32 -5.07 1.35
C ASP A 114 -13.55 -5.54 2.60
N ASP A 115 -12.79 -6.63 2.49
CA ASP A 115 -12.11 -7.30 3.60
C ASP A 115 -10.58 -7.26 3.52
N SER A 116 -10.00 -6.70 2.46
CA SER A 116 -8.56 -6.75 2.23
C SER A 116 -8.04 -5.56 1.43
N ILE A 117 -6.77 -5.24 1.65
CA ILE A 117 -6.08 -4.18 0.93
C ILE A 117 -4.62 -4.59 0.66
N ASP A 118 -4.15 -4.29 -0.54
CA ASP A 118 -2.73 -4.39 -0.88
C ASP A 118 -2.07 -3.03 -0.78
N ILE A 119 -0.97 -2.99 -0.02
CA ILE A 119 -0.04 -1.87 -0.05
C ILE A 119 1.22 -2.29 -0.79
N THR A 120 1.69 -1.44 -1.71
CA THR A 120 2.92 -1.70 -2.47
C THR A 120 3.90 -0.55 -2.28
N THR A 121 5.14 -0.85 -1.91
CA THR A 121 6.19 0.15 -1.73
C THR A 121 7.50 -0.28 -2.39
N THR A 122 8.21 0.68 -2.99
CA THR A 122 9.61 0.52 -3.40
C THR A 122 10.59 1.18 -2.42
N TYR A 123 10.06 2.01 -1.53
CA TYR A 123 10.75 2.67 -0.44
C TYR A 123 9.70 3.33 0.47
N MET A 124 9.65 2.91 1.72
CA MET A 124 8.90 3.60 2.75
C MET A 124 9.68 3.44 4.04
N ARG A 125 10.15 4.55 4.59
CA ARG A 125 10.77 4.58 5.90
C ARG A 125 9.80 4.04 6.94
N ILE A 126 10.31 3.33 7.93
CA ILE A 126 9.66 3.06 9.21
C ILE A 126 10.64 3.41 10.33
N ALA A 127 10.14 3.98 11.41
CA ALA A 127 11.01 4.51 12.44
C ALA A 127 10.61 4.09 13.85
N ARG A 128 11.61 4.11 14.74
CA ARG A 128 11.41 4.04 16.18
C ARG A 128 11.46 5.44 16.78
N GLY A 129 10.29 6.04 16.97
CA GLY A 129 10.17 7.41 17.46
C GLY A 129 9.73 8.37 16.36
N ASP A 130 10.05 9.65 16.53
CA ASP A 130 9.76 10.69 15.54
C ASP A 130 10.95 10.84 14.59
N ALA A 131 10.81 10.36 13.36
CA ALA A 131 11.91 10.43 12.41
C ALA A 131 12.01 11.75 11.64
N CYS A 132 11.19 12.75 11.95
CA CYS A 132 11.37 14.11 11.46
C CYS A 132 12.56 14.83 12.13
N ASP A 133 13.01 14.38 13.30
CA ASP A 133 14.14 14.98 14.03
C ASP A 133 15.53 14.59 13.49
N GLY A 134 15.58 13.61 12.58
CA GLY A 134 16.81 13.11 11.98
C GLY A 134 17.71 12.25 12.90
N THR A 135 17.24 11.93 14.12
CA THR A 135 17.97 11.16 15.12
C THR A 135 17.38 9.77 15.37
N SER A 136 16.14 9.54 14.93
CA SER A 136 15.47 8.25 15.09
C SER A 136 16.15 7.12 14.30
N GLU A 137 16.06 5.90 14.85
CA GLU A 137 16.42 4.67 14.16
C GLU A 137 15.39 4.41 13.05
N VAL A 138 15.88 4.19 11.82
CA VAL A 138 15.03 4.02 10.62
C VAL A 138 15.37 2.74 9.88
N SER A 139 14.36 2.11 9.31
CA SER A 139 14.50 1.00 8.36
C SER A 139 13.62 1.27 7.13
N ASP A 140 13.82 0.53 6.05
CA ASP A 140 12.97 0.57 4.86
C ASP A 140 11.95 -0.59 4.90
N LEU A 141 10.68 -0.31 4.66
CA LEU A 141 9.61 -1.31 4.60
C LEU A 141 9.70 -2.21 3.36
N SER A 142 10.43 -1.83 2.32
CA SER A 142 10.70 -2.72 1.19
C SER A 142 11.57 -3.91 1.62
N GLU A 143 11.51 -5.05 0.93
CA GLU A 143 12.36 -6.23 1.23
C GLU A 143 13.79 -6.09 0.68
N GLY A 144 14.08 -5.00 -0.04
CA GLY A 144 15.43 -4.69 -0.49
C GLY A 144 15.49 -3.39 -1.30
N PRO A 145 16.65 -2.73 -1.37
CA PRO A 145 16.79 -1.42 -2.01
C PRO A 145 16.26 -1.41 -3.46
N GLY A 146 15.30 -0.53 -3.73
CA GLY A 146 14.69 -0.35 -5.05
C GLY A 146 13.79 -1.51 -5.50
N GLN A 147 13.55 -2.51 -4.64
CA GLN A 147 12.62 -3.60 -4.93
C GLN A 147 11.21 -3.20 -4.55
N SER A 148 10.25 -3.53 -5.41
CA SER A 148 8.84 -3.38 -5.10
C SER A 148 8.38 -4.53 -4.21
N THR A 149 7.87 -4.21 -3.02
CA THR A 149 7.29 -5.17 -2.08
C THR A 149 5.81 -4.88 -1.90
N THR A 150 4.99 -5.93 -1.99
CA THR A 150 3.54 -5.85 -1.79
C THR A 150 3.14 -6.63 -0.53
N TYR A 151 2.43 -5.96 0.36
CA TYR A 151 1.84 -6.57 1.55
C TYR A 151 0.32 -6.61 1.41
N ARG A 152 -0.26 -7.81 1.46
CA ARG A 152 -1.71 -7.99 1.56
C ARG A 152 -2.14 -8.00 3.02
N LEU A 153 -3.02 -7.06 3.36
CA LEU A 153 -3.57 -6.87 4.69
C LEU A 153 -5.06 -7.22 4.71
N PHE A 154 -5.56 -7.64 5.87
CA PHE A 154 -6.94 -8.08 6.05
C PHE A 154 -7.64 -7.23 7.12
N ARG A 155 -8.90 -6.90 6.88
CA ARG A 155 -9.74 -6.15 7.80
C ARG A 155 -9.73 -6.80 9.18
N SER A 156 -9.58 -5.98 10.19
CA SER A 156 -9.32 -6.38 11.57
C SER A 156 -10.07 -5.49 12.55
N ARG A 157 -10.15 -5.92 13.81
CA ARG A 157 -10.69 -5.08 14.88
C ARG A 157 -9.74 -3.91 15.15
N ASP A 158 -10.29 -2.71 15.31
CA ASP A 158 -9.55 -1.46 15.53
C ASP A 158 -8.46 -1.52 16.60
N VAL A 159 -8.71 -2.28 17.68
CA VAL A 159 -7.73 -2.46 18.78
C VAL A 159 -6.38 -3.02 18.31
N LEU A 160 -6.34 -3.70 17.16
CA LEU A 160 -5.13 -4.32 16.62
C LEU A 160 -4.22 -3.36 15.85
N CYS A 161 -4.70 -2.17 15.49
CA CYS A 161 -3.92 -1.13 14.83
C CYS A 161 -3.39 -0.04 15.78
N GLY A 162 -3.57 -0.23 17.10
CA GLY A 162 -3.33 0.85 18.06
C GLY A 162 -4.43 1.92 17.99
N ARG A 163 -4.46 2.78 19.00
CA ARG A 163 -5.33 3.96 19.02
C ARG A 163 -4.69 5.11 18.26
#